data_AF-A0A0B1T213-F1
#
_entry.id   AF-A0A0B1T213-F1
#
_cell.length_a   1.000
_cell.length_b   1.000
_cell.length_c   1.000
_cell.angle_alpha   90.00
_cell.angle_beta   90.00
_cell.angle_gamma   90.00
#
_symmetry.space_group_name_H-M   'P 1'
#
loop_
_entity.id
_entity.type
_entity.pdbx_description
1 polymer ?
#
loop_
_entity_poly.entity_id
_entity_poly.type
_entity_poly.pdbx_seq_one_letter_code
_entity_poly.pdbx_strand_id
1 'polypeptide(L)'
;MMDYQSAKLREEEYAKDPSIGSYMYFFKYKSKRWCVDATKESEFKGRLINHSALRPNLRTKVVEFDGELHLILVAKRDIDEAEELLYDYGDRTPETVARNPWLVNS
;
A
#
# COMPACT_ATOMS: atom_id res chain seq x y z
N MET A 1 -0.43 -6.10 -12.12
CA MET A 1 -1.08 -6.64 -10.89
C MET A 1 -0.71 -8.10 -10.72
N MET A 2 -0.76 -8.61 -9.49
CA MET A 2 -0.47 -10.01 -9.14
C MET A 2 -1.63 -10.62 -8.36
N ASP A 3 -1.91 -11.90 -8.54
CA ASP A 3 -2.86 -12.61 -7.67
C ASP A 3 -2.27 -12.84 -6.28
N TYR A 4 -3.13 -13.13 -5.32
CA TYR A 4 -2.76 -13.27 -3.92
C TYR A 4 -1.74 -14.38 -3.63
N GLN A 5 -1.82 -15.52 -4.32
CA GLN A 5 -0.94 -16.66 -4.00
C GLN A 5 0.49 -16.38 -4.48
N SER A 6 0.64 -15.89 -5.71
CA SER A 6 1.95 -15.45 -6.20
C SER A 6 2.52 -14.29 -5.39
N ALA A 7 1.68 -13.36 -4.94
CA ALA A 7 2.12 -12.25 -4.11
C ALA A 7 2.63 -12.70 -2.74
N LYS A 8 1.99 -13.70 -2.11
CA LYS A 8 2.44 -14.24 -0.83
C LYS A 8 3.78 -14.96 -0.93
N LEU A 9 4.00 -15.75 -1.98
CA LEU A 9 5.31 -16.36 -2.23
C LEU A 9 6.41 -15.31 -2.37
N ARG A 10 6.13 -14.20 -3.07
CA ARG A 10 7.11 -13.13 -3.25
C ARG A 10 7.36 -12.34 -1.97
N GLU A 11 6.33 -12.09 -1.16
CA GLU A 11 6.47 -11.47 0.16
C GLU A 11 7.36 -12.31 1.09
N GLU A 12 7.20 -13.64 1.08
CA GLU A 12 8.04 -14.58 1.86
C GLU A 12 9.50 -14.55 1.39
N GLU A 13 9.76 -14.45 0.09
CA GLU A 13 11.12 -14.31 -0.43
C GLU A 13 11.75 -12.96 -0.01
N TYR A 14 11.01 -11.86 -0.11
CA TYR A 14 11.50 -10.54 0.31
C TYR A 14 11.73 -10.45 1.82
N ALA A 15 10.93 -11.14 2.63
CA ALA A 15 11.11 -11.18 4.08
C ALA A 15 12.45 -11.79 4.53
N LYS A 16 13.15 -12.53 3.66
CA LYS A 16 14.49 -13.08 3.94
C LYS A 16 15.58 -12.01 3.94
N ASP A 17 15.36 -10.88 3.29
CA ASP A 17 16.30 -9.76 3.23
C ASP A 17 15.66 -8.49 3.83
N PRO A 18 16.00 -8.13 5.08
CA PRO A 18 15.41 -6.97 5.75
C PRO A 18 15.76 -5.63 5.09
N SER A 19 16.70 -5.57 4.14
CA SER A 19 17.06 -4.34 3.42
C SER A 19 16.02 -3.93 2.36
N ILE A 20 15.16 -4.85 1.93
CA ILE A 20 14.20 -4.63 0.83
C ILE A 20 13.02 -3.73 1.25
N GLY A 21 12.63 -3.76 2.53
CA GLY A 21 11.41 -3.08 3.01
C GLY A 21 10.12 -3.73 2.51
N SER A 22 8.97 -3.07 2.74
CA SER A 22 7.65 -3.57 2.33
C SER A 22 6.94 -2.57 1.43
N TYR A 23 6.82 -2.93 0.15
CA TYR A 23 6.18 -2.12 -0.89
C TYR A 23 5.08 -2.89 -1.64
N MET A 24 4.54 -3.93 -1.01
CA MET A 24 3.47 -4.76 -1.55
C MET A 24 2.13 -4.32 -0.97
N TYR A 25 1.18 -3.97 -1.85
CA TYR A 25 -0.15 -3.52 -1.46
C TYR A 25 -1.20 -4.57 -1.79
N PHE A 26 -1.67 -5.27 -0.76
CA PHE A 26 -2.73 -6.28 -0.87
C PHE A 26 -4.12 -5.66 -0.75
N PHE A 27 -5.05 -6.05 -1.61
CA PHE A 27 -6.44 -5.57 -1.57
C PHE A 27 -7.44 -6.59 -2.10
N LYS A 28 -8.73 -6.37 -1.82
CA LYS A 28 -9.84 -7.18 -2.31
C LYS A 28 -10.65 -6.39 -3.33
N TYR A 29 -10.96 -7.01 -4.48
CA TYR A 29 -11.83 -6.44 -5.50
C TYR A 29 -12.66 -7.54 -6.16
N LYS A 30 -13.98 -7.33 -6.31
CA LYS A 30 -14.94 -8.30 -6.88
C LYS A 30 -14.74 -9.73 -6.34
N SER A 31 -14.67 -9.87 -5.01
CA SER A 31 -14.45 -11.13 -4.28
C SER A 31 -13.09 -11.82 -4.47
N LYS A 32 -12.19 -11.27 -5.29
CA LYS A 32 -10.81 -11.76 -5.45
C LYS A 32 -9.82 -10.90 -4.67
N ARG A 33 -8.69 -11.49 -4.29
CA ARG A 33 -7.57 -10.79 -3.64
C ARG A 33 -6.46 -10.57 -4.65
N TRP A 34 -5.89 -9.37 -4.63
CA TRP A 34 -4.89 -8.89 -5.56
C TRP A 34 -3.76 -8.21 -4.80
N CYS A 35 -2.64 -8.04 -5.48
CA CYS A 35 -1.51 -7.26 -4.99
C CYS A 35 -0.94 -6.36 -6.08
N VAL A 36 -0.60 -5.13 -5.70
CA VAL A 36 0.36 -4.30 -6.44
C VAL A 36 1.71 -4.46 -5.77
N ASP A 37 2.68 -5.01 -6.48
CA ASP A 37 4.06 -5.13 -6.02
C ASP A 37 4.88 -3.97 -6.60
N ALA A 38 5.25 -3.02 -5.76
CA ALA A 38 6.07 -1.87 -6.13
C ALA A 38 7.47 -1.95 -5.49
N THR A 39 7.96 -3.16 -5.20
CA THR A 39 9.25 -3.36 -4.53
C THR A 39 10.41 -2.91 -5.40
N LYS A 40 10.36 -3.21 -6.70
CA LYS A 40 11.37 -2.75 -7.66
C LYS A 40 11.32 -1.22 -7.78
N GLU A 41 12.49 -0.60 -7.69
CA GLU A 41 12.65 0.84 -7.92
C GLU A 41 12.14 1.26 -9.30
N SER A 42 11.47 2.42 -9.34
CA SER A 42 10.93 3.02 -10.56
C SER A 42 10.85 4.54 -10.42
N GLU A 43 10.57 5.24 -11.52
CA GLU A 43 10.34 6.68 -11.51
C GLU A 43 9.04 7.08 -10.79
N PHE A 44 8.09 6.15 -10.65
CA PHE A 44 6.78 6.41 -10.06
C PHE A 44 6.86 6.56 -8.53
N LYS A 45 6.26 7.64 -8.02
CA LYS A 45 6.40 8.05 -6.61
C LYS A 45 5.35 7.48 -5.66
N GLY A 46 4.32 6.81 -6.17
CA GLY A 46 3.22 6.29 -5.35
C GLY A 46 3.68 5.35 -4.22
N ARG A 47 4.73 4.56 -4.46
CA ARG A 47 5.33 3.64 -3.48
C ARG A 47 6.02 4.33 -2.29
N LEU A 48 6.24 5.64 -2.38
CA LEU A 48 6.97 6.43 -1.38
C LEU A 48 6.04 7.25 -0.48
N ILE A 49 4.72 7.18 -0.70
CA ILE A 49 3.75 7.93 0.08
C ILE A 49 3.60 7.26 1.44
N ASN A 50 3.77 8.06 2.49
CA ASN A 50 3.84 7.56 3.86
C ASN A 50 2.47 7.22 4.46
N HIS A 51 2.55 6.61 5.62
CA HIS A 51 1.41 6.16 6.38
C HIS A 51 0.90 7.21 7.37
N SER A 52 -0.43 7.35 7.48
CA SER A 52 -1.08 7.87 8.70
C SER A 52 -2.42 7.16 8.92
N ALA A 53 -2.63 6.64 10.13
CA ALA A 53 -3.88 5.98 10.51
C ALA A 53 -4.96 7.00 10.90
N LEU A 54 -4.59 8.02 11.66
CA LEU A 54 -5.49 8.98 12.29
C LEU A 54 -5.74 10.21 11.39
N ARG A 55 -4.76 10.63 10.59
CA ARG A 55 -4.83 11.84 9.77
C ARG A 55 -4.43 11.65 8.29
N PRO A 56 -4.90 10.59 7.58
CA PRO A 56 -4.61 10.46 6.16
C PRO A 56 -5.40 11.50 5.34
N ASN A 57 -4.71 12.17 4.41
CA ASN A 57 -5.29 13.09 3.43
C ASN A 57 -5.56 12.41 2.06
N LEU A 58 -5.05 11.20 1.85
CA LEU A 58 -5.34 10.34 0.71
C LEU A 58 -6.14 9.09 1.13
N ARG A 59 -6.83 8.49 0.17
CA ARG A 59 -7.40 7.14 0.25
C ARG A 59 -7.09 6.35 -1.00
N THR A 60 -6.95 5.04 -0.89
CA THR A 60 -6.81 4.16 -2.05
C THR A 60 -8.18 3.84 -2.66
N LYS A 61 -8.21 3.65 -3.98
CA LYS A 61 -9.38 3.19 -4.72
C LYS A 61 -8.93 2.28 -5.85
N VAL A 62 -9.67 1.20 -6.07
CA VAL A 62 -9.47 0.35 -7.25
C VAL A 62 -10.34 0.88 -8.36
N VAL A 63 -9.75 1.07 -9.54
CA VAL A 63 -10.46 1.44 -10.77
C VAL A 63 -10.14 0.43 -11.86
N GLU A 64 -11.10 0.23 -12.75
CA GLU A 64 -10.95 -0.60 -13.93
C GLU A 64 -10.83 0.34 -15.13
N PHE A 65 -9.73 0.24 -15.85
CA PHE A 65 -9.43 1.08 -17.01
C PHE A 65 -8.79 0.22 -18.08
N ASP A 66 -9.32 0.29 -19.30
CA ASP A 66 -8.86 -0.51 -20.45
C ASP A 66 -8.75 -2.03 -20.18
N GLY A 67 -9.69 -2.57 -19.40
CA GLY A 67 -9.70 -3.99 -19.03
C GLY A 67 -8.70 -4.39 -17.93
N GLU A 68 -7.88 -3.46 -17.45
CA GLU A 68 -6.95 -3.68 -16.35
C GLU A 68 -7.44 -3.03 -15.04
N LEU A 69 -7.03 -3.60 -13.90
CA LEU A 69 -7.31 -2.98 -12.61
C LEU A 69 -6.09 -2.17 -12.15
N HIS A 70 -6.37 -0.97 -11.69
CA HIS A 70 -5.38 -0.04 -11.17
C HIS A 70 -5.75 0.34 -9.73
N LEU A 71 -4.74 0.41 -8.88
CA LEU A 71 -4.85 1.03 -7.57
C LEU A 71 -4.46 2.50 -7.71
N ILE A 72 -5.37 3.40 -7.39
CA ILE A 72 -5.15 4.84 -7.41
C ILE A 72 -5.24 5.42 -6.01
N LEU A 73 -4.62 6.58 -5.81
CA LEU A 73 -4.78 7.42 -4.63
C LEU A 73 -5.68 8.59 -4.99
N VAL A 74 -6.63 8.88 -4.10
CA VAL A 74 -7.62 9.95 -4.26
C VAL A 74 -7.55 10.84 -3.03
N ALA A 75 -7.50 12.15 -3.26
CA ALA A 75 -7.58 13.13 -2.18
C ALA A 75 -8.91 13.00 -1.42
N LYS A 76 -8.83 13.04 -0.09
CA LYS A 76 -10.00 13.03 0.81
C LYS A 76 -10.55 14.43 1.07
N ARG A 77 -9.71 15.44 0.88
CA ARG A 77 -9.95 16.87 1.03
C ARG A 77 -8.94 17.62 0.17
N ASP A 78 -9.06 18.93 0.12
CA ASP A 78 -8.02 19.78 -0.45
C ASP A 78 -6.71 19.60 0.35
N ILE A 79 -5.58 19.63 -0.37
CA ILE A 79 -4.24 19.38 0.16
C ILE A 79 -3.41 20.62 -0.15
N ASP A 80 -2.81 21.20 0.88
CA ASP A 80 -2.04 22.43 0.73
C ASP A 80 -0.68 22.17 0.07
N GLU A 81 -0.09 23.22 -0.52
CA GLU A 81 1.27 23.13 -1.04
C GLU A 81 2.24 22.73 0.09
N ALA A 82 3.17 21.83 -0.24
CA ALA A 82 4.13 21.23 0.68
C ALA A 82 3.54 20.39 1.83
N GLU A 83 2.23 20.17 1.87
CA GLU A 83 1.62 19.21 2.81
C GLU A 83 2.04 17.78 2.42
N GLU A 84 2.50 17.00 3.41
CA GLU A 84 2.88 15.62 3.18
C GLU A 84 1.67 14.77 2.77
N LEU A 85 1.83 13.99 1.71
CA LEU A 85 0.82 13.03 1.27
C LEU A 85 0.86 11.78 2.16
N LEU A 86 -0.28 11.43 2.73
CA LEU A 86 -0.41 10.35 3.71
C LEU A 86 -1.67 9.52 3.42
N TYR A 87 -1.53 8.20 3.44
CA TYR A 87 -2.68 7.28 3.38
C TYR A 87 -2.61 6.20 4.45
N ASP A 88 -3.76 5.62 4.80
CA ASP A 88 -3.78 4.49 5.72
C ASP A 88 -3.35 3.21 4.98
N TYR A 89 -2.27 2.59 5.45
CA TYR A 89 -1.74 1.34 4.88
C TYR A 89 -2.68 0.16 5.15
N GLY A 90 -3.55 0.27 6.15
CA GLY A 90 -4.60 -0.70 6.44
C GLY A 90 -4.14 -2.00 7.09
N ASP A 91 -2.84 -2.22 7.30
CA ASP A 91 -2.37 -3.38 8.06
C ASP A 91 -2.61 -3.17 9.56
N ARG A 92 -3.39 -4.08 10.14
CA ARG A 92 -3.76 -4.13 11.55
C ARG A 92 -3.48 -5.50 12.17
N THR A 93 -2.70 -6.32 11.47
CA THR A 93 -2.30 -7.66 11.95
C THR A 93 -1.50 -7.49 13.25
N PRO A 94 -1.86 -8.21 14.34
CA PRO A 94 -1.25 -7.99 15.66
C PRO A 94 0.28 -8.02 15.64
N GLU A 95 0.86 -8.94 14.88
CA GLU A 95 2.31 -9.10 14.75
C GLU A 95 2.97 -7.92 14.02
N THR A 96 2.35 -7.40 12.95
CA THR A 96 2.87 -6.22 12.24
C THR A 96 2.76 -4.99 13.13
N VAL A 97 1.63 -4.79 13.81
CA VAL A 97 1.40 -3.65 14.71
C VAL A 97 2.36 -3.67 15.90
N ALA A 98 2.62 -4.85 16.48
CA ALA A 98 3.60 -4.98 17.57
C ALA A 98 5.01 -4.57 17.14
N ARG A 99 5.41 -4.86 15.89
CA ARG A 99 6.70 -4.45 15.33
C ARG A 99 6.73 -3.00 14.83
N ASN A 100 5.58 -2.48 14.40
CA ASN A 100 5.43 -1.15 13.80
C ASN A 100 4.26 -0.39 14.45
N PRO A 101 4.42 0.10 15.70
CA PRO A 101 3.32 0.73 16.43
C PRO A 101 2.74 1.99 15.76
N TRP A 102 3.49 2.61 14.85
CA TRP A 102 3.05 3.75 14.04
C TRP A 102 1.88 3.39 13.11
N LEU A 103 1.64 2.11 12.81
CA LEU A 103 0.51 1.67 11.97
C LEU A 103 -0.88 1.96 12.55
N VAL A 104 -0.97 2.25 13.85
CA VAL A 104 -2.24 2.53 14.54
C VAL A 104 -2.26 3.87 15.28
N ASN A 105 -1.08 4.48 15.49
CA ASN A 105 -0.91 5.67 16.33
C ASN A 105 -0.46 6.93 15.56
N SER A 106 -0.25 6.84 14.25
CA SER A 106 0.17 7.96 13.38
C SER A 106 -0.98 8.80 12.85
#